data_AF-A0A3D2X1J1-F1
#
_entry.id   AF-A0A3D2X1J1-F1
#
_cell.length_a   1.000
_cell.length_b   1.000
_cell.length_c   1.000
_cell.angle_alpha   90.00
_cell.angle_beta   90.00
_cell.angle_gamma   90.00
#
_symmetry.space_group_name_H-M   'P 1'
#
loop_
_entity.id
_entity.type
_entity.pdbx_description
1 polymer ?
#
loop_
_entity_poly.entity_id
_entity_poly.type
_entity_poly.pdbx_seq_one_letter_code
_entity_poly.pdbx_strand_id
1 'polypeptide(L)'
;MKAKTVLRKITLIMLFICVLVPMLIAQVPDVIDAKQMAKRYLKYGKIEVTEIQMEKQNIEEGDEFGTIKFTGTAIYKPAKIGKKPFKDLQGLLAIDLYDKNGIKVKKVEIGPDCGENKQAENVKYKKPFPFEGESSYIPLEQFNKIDSCKVKVWWILQ
;
A
#
# COMPACT_ATOMS: atom_id res chain seq x y z
N MET A 1 28.27 -56.15 15.04
CA MET A 1 27.06 -55.67 14.34
C MET A 1 26.96 -54.17 14.59
N LYS A 2 27.43 -53.33 13.68
CA LYS A 2 26.65 -52.69 12.60
C LYS A 2 25.41 -51.94 13.09
N ALA A 3 25.44 -50.64 12.81
CA ALA A 3 24.32 -49.77 12.44
C ALA A 3 23.76 -48.81 13.49
N LYS A 4 24.10 -47.53 13.27
CA LYS A 4 23.16 -46.40 13.12
C LYS A 4 22.44 -45.93 14.38
N THR A 5 22.90 -44.82 14.95
CA THR A 5 22.05 -43.61 15.04
C THR A 5 22.92 -42.35 15.13
N VAL A 6 23.35 -41.88 13.96
CA VAL A 6 23.81 -40.50 13.76
C VAL A 6 22.56 -39.64 13.68
N LEU A 7 22.12 -39.00 14.77
CA LEU A 7 21.17 -37.88 14.71
C LEU A 7 21.06 -37.14 16.06
N ARG A 8 22.15 -36.53 16.52
CA ARG A 8 22.10 -35.62 17.68
C ARG A 8 22.97 -34.39 17.43
N LYS A 9 22.72 -33.71 16.32
CA LYS A 9 23.30 -32.41 15.97
C LYS A 9 22.32 -31.57 15.16
N ILE A 10 21.17 -31.22 15.71
CA ILE A 10 20.40 -30.08 15.23
C ILE A 10 19.75 -29.40 16.43
N THR A 11 19.79 -28.08 16.41
CA THR A 11 18.86 -27.16 17.10
C THR A 11 19.26 -26.72 18.51
N LEU A 12 20.21 -25.79 18.61
CA LEU A 12 20.09 -24.68 19.56
C LEU A 12 21.00 -23.50 19.17
N ILE A 13 20.68 -22.83 18.06
CA ILE A 13 21.15 -21.46 17.80
C ILE A 13 19.93 -20.63 17.41
N MET A 14 19.07 -20.37 18.41
CA MET A 14 18.18 -19.21 18.40
C MET A 14 18.76 -18.21 19.40
N LEU A 15 19.92 -17.64 19.04
CA LEU A 15 20.39 -16.42 19.68
C LEU A 15 19.73 -15.28 18.90
N PHE A 16 18.53 -14.91 19.34
CA PHE A 16 17.81 -13.73 18.88
C PHE A 16 18.69 -12.51 19.16
N ILE A 17 19.33 -12.01 18.10
CA ILE A 17 20.02 -10.73 18.09
C ILE A 17 18.94 -9.65 18.26
N CYS A 18 18.69 -9.25 19.51
CA CYS A 18 18.07 -7.96 19.84
C CYS A 18 19.07 -6.85 19.50
N VAL A 19 19.31 -6.62 18.22
CA VAL A 19 19.90 -5.35 17.79
C VAL A 19 18.76 -4.35 17.78
N LEU A 20 18.81 -3.45 18.78
CA LEU A 20 18.17 -2.16 18.74
C LEU A 20 18.34 -1.57 17.34
N VAL A 21 17.25 -1.48 16.58
CA VAL A 21 17.14 -0.54 15.48
C VAL A 21 16.93 0.81 16.15
N PRO A 22 17.90 1.74 16.19
CA PRO A 22 17.58 3.10 16.56
C PRO A 22 16.58 3.61 15.53
N MET A 23 15.38 3.91 16.02
CA MET A 23 14.35 4.66 15.35
C MET A 23 14.96 5.94 14.77
N LEU A 24 15.39 5.90 13.51
CA LEU A 24 15.53 7.08 12.68
C LEU A 24 14.11 7.48 12.27
N ILE A 25 13.39 8.14 13.17
CA ILE A 25 12.20 8.90 12.80
C ILE A 25 12.73 10.13 12.07
N ALA A 26 13.04 9.96 10.78
CA ALA A 26 13.11 11.08 9.86
C ALA A 26 11.71 11.68 9.81
N GLN A 27 11.51 12.77 10.55
CA GLN A 27 10.37 13.66 10.42
C GLN A 27 10.46 14.32 9.04
N VAL A 28 10.01 13.60 8.00
CA VAL A 28 9.74 14.21 6.71
C VAL A 28 8.39 14.91 6.86
N PRO A 29 8.32 16.24 6.64
CA PRO A 29 7.07 16.98 6.77
C PRO A 29 6.22 16.68 5.55
N ASP A 30 5.53 15.56 5.55
CA ASP A 30 4.42 15.32 4.63
C ASP A 30 3.13 15.76 5.32
N VAL A 31 3.10 17.05 5.68
CA VAL A 31 1.92 17.68 6.30
C VAL A 31 0.92 17.94 5.18
N ILE A 32 0.25 16.88 4.74
CA ILE A 32 -1.17 17.04 4.51
C ILE A 32 -1.71 17.64 5.80
N ASP A 33 -2.20 18.88 5.74
CA ASP A 33 -2.76 19.58 6.89
C ASP A 33 -3.74 18.65 7.61
N ALA A 34 -3.32 18.11 8.75
CA ALA A 34 -4.06 17.08 9.48
C ALA A 34 -5.48 17.57 9.80
N LYS A 35 -5.65 18.90 9.94
CA LYS A 35 -6.94 19.56 10.13
C LYS A 35 -7.83 19.43 8.89
N GLN A 36 -7.28 19.59 7.68
CA GLN A 36 -8.02 19.41 6.43
C GLN A 36 -8.40 17.94 6.22
N MET A 37 -7.48 17.02 6.50
CA MET A 37 -7.76 15.58 6.40
C MET A 37 -8.88 15.17 7.38
N ALA A 38 -8.80 15.62 8.64
CA ALA A 38 -9.83 15.38 9.64
C ALA A 38 -11.19 15.96 9.23
N LYS A 39 -11.22 17.20 8.71
CA LYS A 39 -12.45 17.81 8.17
C LYS A 39 -13.05 17.00 7.04
N ARG A 40 -12.22 16.51 6.10
CA ARG A 40 -12.70 15.64 5.01
C ARG A 40 -13.26 14.33 5.55
N TYR A 41 -12.59 13.68 6.50
CA TYR A 41 -13.09 12.45 7.10
C TYR A 41 -14.41 12.63 7.86
N LEU A 42 -14.59 13.77 8.53
CA LEU A 42 -15.86 14.11 9.17
C LEU A 42 -16.99 14.31 8.15
N LYS A 43 -16.69 14.87 6.98
CA LYS A 43 -17.69 15.18 5.96
C LYS A 43 -18.03 14.00 5.05
N TYR A 44 -17.04 13.20 4.65
CA TYR A 44 -17.19 12.17 3.62
C TYR A 44 -16.93 10.75 4.12
N GLY A 45 -16.35 10.60 5.31
CA GLY A 45 -15.84 9.32 5.79
C GLY A 45 -14.37 9.12 5.43
N LYS A 46 -13.85 7.96 5.82
CA LYS A 46 -12.45 7.56 5.68
C LYS A 46 -12.38 6.21 4.99
N ILE A 47 -11.42 6.06 4.08
CA ILE A 47 -11.04 4.76 3.53
C ILE A 47 -9.72 4.38 4.21
N GLU A 48 -9.70 3.20 4.83
CA GLU A 48 -8.52 2.65 5.47
C GLU A 48 -8.01 1.48 4.65
N VAL A 49 -6.85 1.62 4.02
CA VAL A 49 -6.16 0.49 3.39
C VAL A 49 -5.55 -0.36 4.49
N THR A 50 -5.95 -1.63 4.56
CA THR A 50 -5.45 -2.58 5.55
C THR A 50 -4.29 -3.40 5.02
N GLU A 51 -4.30 -3.68 3.71
CA GLU A 51 -3.27 -4.46 3.03
C GLU A 51 -3.03 -3.87 1.64
N ILE A 52 -1.76 -3.89 1.21
CA ILE A 52 -1.36 -3.53 -0.15
C ILE A 52 -0.23 -4.45 -0.61
N GLN A 53 -0.34 -4.89 -1.85
CA GLN A 53 0.66 -5.64 -2.58
C GLN A 53 1.04 -4.87 -3.84
N MET A 54 2.26 -5.10 -4.30
CA MET A 54 2.86 -4.44 -5.43
C MET A 54 3.46 -5.49 -6.36
N GLU A 55 3.16 -5.38 -7.65
CA GLU A 55 3.69 -6.23 -8.70
C GLU A 55 4.24 -5.37 -9.83
N LYS A 56 5.53 -5.54 -10.13
CA LYS A 56 6.17 -4.92 -11.31
C LYS A 56 5.69 -5.67 -12.55
N GLN A 57 5.08 -4.97 -13.50
CA GLN A 57 4.72 -5.57 -14.77
C GLN A 57 5.99 -5.92 -15.58
N ASN A 58 5.87 -6.93 -16.46
CA ASN A 58 6.95 -7.30 -17.36
C ASN A 58 7.28 -6.13 -18.30
N ILE A 59 8.58 -5.90 -18.52
CA ILE A 59 9.10 -4.84 -19.39
C ILE A 59 9.74 -5.52 -20.60
N GLU A 60 9.41 -5.02 -21.79
CA GLU A 60 10.00 -5.50 -23.05
C GLU A 60 11.33 -4.80 -23.34
N GLU A 61 12.17 -5.43 -24.17
CA GLU A 61 13.43 -4.83 -24.58
C GLU A 61 13.18 -3.57 -25.42
N GLY A 62 13.70 -2.43 -24.96
CA GLY A 62 13.50 -1.12 -25.59
C GLY A 62 12.49 -0.21 -24.89
N ASP A 63 11.79 -0.70 -23.86
CA ASP A 63 10.89 0.13 -23.07
C ASP A 63 11.64 1.17 -22.23
N GLU A 64 11.18 2.42 -22.31
CA GLU A 64 11.72 3.53 -21.50
C GLU A 64 11.02 3.68 -20.14
N PHE A 65 9.86 3.02 -19.99
CA PHE A 65 8.99 3.15 -18.83
C PHE A 65 8.44 1.79 -18.38
N GLY A 66 8.24 1.65 -17.08
CA GLY A 66 7.57 0.51 -16.47
C GLY A 66 6.27 0.91 -15.76
N THR A 67 5.40 -0.08 -15.56
CA THR A 67 4.14 0.06 -14.83
C THR A 67 4.13 -0.88 -13.63
N ILE A 68 3.62 -0.38 -12.51
CA ILE A 68 3.45 -1.15 -11.28
C ILE A 68 1.96 -1.34 -11.02
N LYS A 69 1.56 -2.59 -10.85
CA LYS A 69 0.23 -2.96 -10.41
C LYS A 69 0.17 -3.01 -8.89
N PHE A 70 -0.87 -2.42 -8.33
CA PHE A 70 -1.19 -2.47 -6.91
C PHE A 70 -2.48 -3.24 -6.72
N THR A 71 -2.49 -4.12 -5.74
CA THR A 71 -3.70 -4.81 -5.29
C THR A 71 -3.77 -4.71 -3.77
N GLY A 72 -4.96 -4.82 -3.19
CA GLY A 72 -5.06 -4.76 -1.75
C GLY A 72 -6.47 -4.82 -1.22
N THR A 73 -6.58 -4.59 0.08
CA THR A 73 -7.84 -4.60 0.81
C THR A 73 -8.00 -3.29 1.57
N ALA A 74 -9.19 -2.72 1.53
CA ALA A 74 -9.52 -1.50 2.26
C ALA A 74 -10.88 -1.61 2.98
N ILE A 75 -11.12 -0.71 3.93
CA ILE A 75 -12.37 -0.60 4.67
C ILE A 75 -12.87 0.84 4.55
N TYR A 76 -14.11 1.00 4.08
CA TYR A 76 -14.78 2.29 4.02
C TYR A 76 -15.57 2.52 5.31
N LYS A 77 -15.22 3.59 6.02
CA LYS A 77 -15.90 4.08 7.22
C LYS A 77 -16.63 5.38 6.87
N PRO A 78 -17.94 5.35 6.58
CA PRO A 78 -18.68 6.55 6.20
C PRO A 78 -18.71 7.58 7.35
N ALA A 79 -18.92 8.85 7.01
CA ALA A 79 -19.15 9.91 7.98
C ALA A 79 -20.30 9.57 8.94
N LYS A 80 -20.26 10.09 10.18
CA LYS A 80 -21.33 9.84 11.17
C LYS A 80 -22.66 10.44 10.73
N ILE A 81 -22.63 11.62 10.11
CA ILE A 81 -23.79 12.37 9.64
C ILE A 81 -23.72 12.41 8.10
N GLY A 82 -24.85 12.23 7.42
CA GLY A 82 -24.91 12.29 5.95
C GLY A 82 -24.14 11.16 5.26
N LYS A 83 -24.28 9.91 5.76
CA LYS A 83 -23.64 8.72 5.19
C LYS A 83 -23.93 8.62 3.70
N LYS A 84 -22.88 8.64 2.88
CA LYS A 84 -22.97 8.40 1.44
C LYS A 84 -22.51 6.98 1.10
N PRO A 85 -23.16 6.30 0.13
CA PRO A 85 -22.62 5.07 -0.42
C PRO A 85 -21.25 5.35 -1.07
N PHE A 86 -20.40 4.33 -1.12
CA PHE A 86 -19.03 4.51 -1.61
C PHE A 86 -18.98 4.94 -3.08
N LYS A 87 -19.87 4.40 -3.92
CA LYS A 87 -19.99 4.75 -5.34
C LYS A 87 -20.19 6.25 -5.62
N ASP A 88 -20.70 7.00 -4.64
CA ASP A 88 -20.93 8.45 -4.75
C ASP A 88 -19.69 9.26 -4.32
N LEU A 89 -18.56 8.59 -4.07
CA LEU A 89 -17.29 9.20 -3.68
C LEU A 89 -16.31 9.06 -4.85
N GLN A 90 -15.78 10.18 -5.33
CA GLN A 90 -14.57 10.14 -6.15
C GLN A 90 -13.34 10.13 -5.27
N GLY A 91 -12.27 9.47 -5.69
CA GLY A 91 -11.04 9.47 -4.91
C GLY A 91 -9.80 8.95 -5.61
N LEU A 92 -8.64 9.39 -5.12
CA LEU A 92 -7.33 8.93 -5.56
C LEU A 92 -6.56 8.32 -4.40
N LEU A 93 -5.98 7.15 -4.63
CA LEU A 93 -5.08 6.48 -3.72
C LEU A 93 -3.64 6.95 -3.97
N ALA A 94 -3.07 7.66 -3.00
CA ALA A 94 -1.69 8.13 -3.01
C ALA A 94 -0.77 7.11 -2.36
N ILE A 95 0.25 6.67 -3.11
CA ILE A 95 1.22 5.64 -2.71
C ILE A 95 2.62 6.21 -2.87
N ASP A 96 3.43 6.12 -1.82
CA ASP A 96 4.87 6.39 -1.89
C ASP A 96 5.60 5.09 -2.20
N LEU A 97 6.55 5.15 -3.14
CA LEU A 97 7.38 4.03 -3.58
C LEU A 97 8.80 4.23 -3.09
N TYR A 98 9.42 3.17 -2.59
CA TYR A 98 10.70 3.20 -1.91
C TYR A 98 11.68 2.22 -2.51
N ASP A 99 12.96 2.54 -2.44
CA ASP A 99 14.04 1.61 -2.80
C ASP A 99 14.34 0.62 -1.66
N LYS A 100 15.26 -0.32 -1.94
CA LYS A 100 15.72 -1.34 -0.97
C LYS A 100 16.33 -0.77 0.32
N ASN A 101 16.73 0.50 0.33
CA ASN A 101 17.29 1.19 1.49
C ASN A 101 16.23 2.00 2.24
N GLY A 102 14.97 1.97 1.80
CA GLY A 102 13.88 2.75 2.37
C GLY A 102 13.87 4.22 1.94
N ILE A 103 14.61 4.59 0.90
CA ILE A 103 14.61 5.95 0.33
C ILE A 103 13.43 6.09 -0.63
N LYS A 104 12.64 7.15 -0.47
CA LYS A 104 11.50 7.43 -1.35
C LYS A 104 12.00 7.72 -2.76
N VAL A 105 11.54 6.93 -3.73
CA VAL A 105 11.86 7.06 -5.16
C VAL A 105 10.84 7.94 -5.86
N LYS A 106 9.54 7.67 -5.67
CA LYS A 106 8.45 8.35 -6.37
C LYS A 106 7.17 8.32 -5.55
N LYS A 107 6.30 9.31 -5.74
CA LYS A 107 4.89 9.25 -5.33
C LYS A 107 4.03 9.00 -6.56
N VAL A 108 3.06 8.09 -6.45
CA VAL A 108 2.04 7.86 -7.47
C VAL A 108 0.65 8.09 -6.89
N GLU A 109 -0.27 8.53 -7.73
CA GLU A 109 -1.68 8.69 -7.41
C GLU A 109 -2.47 7.87 -8.42
N ILE A 110 -3.27 6.92 -7.93
CA ILE A 110 -4.04 6.01 -8.78
C ILE A 110 -5.53 6.19 -8.48
N GLY A 111 -6.38 6.06 -9.50
CA GLY A 111 -7.82 5.89 -9.33
C GLY A 111 -8.11 4.40 -9.40
N PRO A 112 -8.15 3.68 -8.26
CA PRO A 112 -8.23 2.23 -8.29
C PRO A 112 -9.66 1.76 -8.55
N ASP A 113 -9.77 0.68 -9.32
CA ASP A 113 -10.96 -0.14 -9.37
C ASP A 113 -11.18 -0.80 -8.00
N CYS A 114 -12.41 -0.84 -7.52
CA CYS A 114 -12.67 -1.25 -6.15
C CYS A 114 -14.05 -1.90 -5.97
N GLY A 115 -14.17 -2.71 -4.92
CA GLY A 115 -15.35 -3.51 -4.65
C GLY A 115 -15.30 -4.87 -5.35
N GLU A 116 -16.22 -5.76 -4.98
CA GLU A 116 -16.35 -7.06 -5.64
C GLU A 116 -16.60 -6.84 -7.14
N ASN A 117 -15.92 -7.63 -7.98
CA ASN A 117 -15.96 -7.52 -9.44
C ASN A 117 -15.58 -6.12 -9.97
N LYS A 118 -14.72 -5.38 -9.25
CA LYS A 118 -14.24 -4.04 -9.64
C LYS A 118 -15.36 -2.98 -9.69
N GLN A 119 -16.46 -3.20 -8.97
CA GLN A 119 -17.61 -2.30 -8.95
C GLN A 119 -17.75 -1.58 -7.61
N ALA A 120 -17.68 -0.24 -7.65
CA ALA A 120 -17.76 0.63 -6.47
C ALA A 120 -19.12 0.50 -5.74
N GLU A 121 -20.17 0.11 -6.45
CA GLU A 121 -21.49 -0.20 -5.89
C GLU A 121 -21.46 -1.33 -4.85
N ASN A 122 -20.52 -2.26 -4.99
CA ASN A 122 -20.40 -3.45 -4.14
C ASN A 122 -19.64 -3.18 -2.83
N VAL A 123 -19.13 -1.96 -2.64
CA VAL A 123 -18.43 -1.58 -1.41
C VAL A 123 -19.42 -1.33 -0.28
N LYS A 124 -19.44 -2.26 0.70
CA LYS A 124 -20.28 -2.19 1.89
C LYS A 124 -19.59 -1.43 3.03
N TYR A 125 -20.39 -0.74 3.85
CA TYR A 125 -19.86 0.01 5.00
C TYR A 125 -19.19 -0.90 6.02
N LYS A 126 -18.01 -0.47 6.48
CA LYS A 126 -17.23 -1.14 7.54
C LYS A 126 -16.91 -2.61 7.23
N LYS A 127 -17.03 -3.02 5.96
CA LYS A 127 -16.62 -4.33 5.48
C LYS A 127 -15.35 -4.16 4.64
N PRO A 128 -14.40 -5.11 4.74
CA PRO A 128 -13.29 -5.16 3.81
C PRO A 128 -13.79 -5.28 2.37
N PHE A 129 -13.11 -4.60 1.44
CA PHE A 129 -13.33 -4.72 0.01
C PHE A 129 -11.99 -4.72 -0.73
N PRO A 130 -11.88 -5.47 -1.85
CA PRO A 130 -10.67 -5.48 -2.65
C PRO A 130 -10.56 -4.21 -3.49
N PHE A 131 -9.33 -3.82 -3.81
CA PHE A 131 -9.04 -2.82 -4.83
C PHE A 131 -7.85 -3.24 -5.68
N GLU A 132 -7.79 -2.71 -6.89
CA GLU A 132 -6.64 -2.80 -7.77
C GLU A 132 -6.43 -1.50 -8.53
N GLY A 133 -5.20 -1.22 -8.93
CA GLY A 133 -4.90 -0.10 -9.82
C GLY A 133 -3.47 -0.12 -10.29
N GLU A 134 -3.17 0.71 -11.28
CA GLU A 134 -1.88 0.73 -11.94
C GLU A 134 -1.26 2.11 -11.84
N SER A 135 0.06 2.17 -11.61
CA SER A 135 0.78 3.43 -11.75
C SER A 135 0.74 3.90 -13.19
N SER A 136 0.76 5.21 -13.40
CA SER A 136 1.20 5.76 -14.69
C SER A 136 2.66 5.36 -14.98
N TYR A 137 3.11 5.62 -16.21
CA TYR A 137 4.46 5.33 -16.68
C TYR A 137 5.56 5.85 -15.73
N ILE A 138 6.36 4.93 -15.20
CA ILE A 138 7.51 5.21 -14.32
C ILE A 138 8.79 5.06 -15.16
N PRO A 139 9.67 6.08 -15.24
CA PRO A 139 10.94 5.95 -15.95
C PRO A 139 11.73 4.72 -15.48
N LEU A 140 12.30 3.96 -16.42
CA LEU A 140 12.92 2.66 -16.13
C LEU A 140 13.99 2.73 -15.02
N GLU A 141 14.75 3.83 -14.97
CA GLU A 141 15.75 4.07 -13.91
C GLU A 141 15.13 4.09 -12.50
N GLN A 142 13.95 4.70 -12.36
CA GLN A 142 13.20 4.72 -11.10
C GLN A 142 12.51 3.37 -10.86
N PHE A 143 11.91 2.79 -11.90
CA PHE A 143 11.23 1.50 -11.86
C PHE A 143 12.14 0.39 -11.31
N ASN A 144 13.38 0.33 -11.77
CA ASN A 144 14.35 -0.67 -11.35
C ASN A 144 14.80 -0.49 -9.89
N LYS A 145 14.74 0.73 -9.35
CA LYS A 145 15.10 1.02 -7.96
C LYS A 145 14.00 0.67 -6.96
N ILE A 146 12.73 0.67 -7.39
CA ILE A 146 11.58 0.46 -6.50
C ILE A 146 11.57 -0.97 -5.96
N ASP A 147 11.37 -1.12 -4.66
CA ASP A 147 11.37 -2.40 -3.95
C ASP A 147 10.09 -2.56 -3.10
N SER A 148 9.61 -1.48 -2.50
CA SER A 148 8.43 -1.51 -1.63
C SER A 148 7.54 -0.28 -1.81
N CYS A 149 6.33 -0.34 -1.22
CA CYS A 149 5.36 0.75 -1.27
C CYS A 149 4.72 1.01 0.10
N LYS A 150 4.23 2.23 0.30
CA LYS A 150 3.43 2.62 1.46
C LYS A 150 2.27 3.50 1.04
N VAL A 151 1.06 3.10 1.41
CA VAL A 151 -0.11 3.97 1.25
C VAL A 151 0.03 5.18 2.16
N LYS A 152 -0.12 6.37 1.57
CA LYS A 152 -0.14 7.63 2.33
C LYS A 152 -1.56 7.98 2.70
N VAL A 153 -2.44 8.00 1.72
CA VAL A 153 -3.85 8.38 1.90
C VAL A 153 -4.66 7.95 0.70
N TRP A 154 -5.94 7.65 0.92
CA TRP A 154 -6.93 7.59 -0.14
C TRP A 154 -7.83 8.82 -0.02
N TRP A 155 -7.61 9.78 -0.91
CA TRP A 155 -8.34 11.04 -0.94
C TRP A 155 -9.75 10.81 -1.45
N ILE A 156 -10.73 11.47 -0.83
CA ILE A 156 -12.06 11.66 -1.41
C ILE A 156 -12.07 13.07 -2.02
N LEU A 157 -12.29 13.17 -3.33
CA LEU A 157 -12.14 14.39 -4.13
C LEU A 157 -13.43 15.19 -4.26
N GLN A 158 -14.54 14.60 -4.73
CA GLN A 158 -15.92 15.07 -4.56
C GLN A 158 -16.91 14.17 -5.28
#